data_AF-X1H3H4-F1
#
_entry.id   AF-X1H3H4-F1
#
_cell.length_a   1.000
_cell.length_b   1.000
_cell.length_c   1.000
_cell.angle_alpha   90.00
_cell.angle_beta   90.00
_cell.angle_gamma   90.00
#
_symmetry.space_group_name_H-M   'P 1'
#
loop_
_entity.id
_entity.type
_entity.pdbx_description
1 polymer ?
#
loop_
_entity_poly.entity_id
_entity_poly.type
_entity_poly.pdbx_seq_one_letter_code
_entity_poly.pdbx_strand_id
1 'polypeptide(L)' 'HRPYRPALGMDKALNEISQNRGILYAPEIVDACLKLFKEKEFKFE' A
#
# COMPACT_ATOMS: atom_id res chain seq x y z
N HIS A 1 -2.44 7.16 18.16
CA HIS A 1 -2.97 8.43 17.60
C HIS A 1 -1.79 9.39 17.36
N ARG A 2 -1.54 9.83 16.11
CA ARG A 2 -0.50 10.83 15.77
C ARG A 2 -1.18 12.17 15.41
N PRO A 3 -1.33 13.12 16.34
CA PRO A 3 -2.20 14.29 16.17
C PRO A 3 -1.81 15.24 15.01
N TYR A 4 -0.53 15.32 14.65
CA TYR A 4 -0.05 16.21 13.57
C TYR A 4 0.26 15.51 12.24
N ARG A 5 0.17 14.18 12.21
CA ARG A 5 0.37 13.37 11.00
C ARG A 5 -0.62 12.23 11.01
N PRO A 6 -1.90 12.49 10.71
CA PRO A 6 -2.87 11.43 10.57
C PRO A 6 -2.41 10.43 9.51
N ALA A 7 -2.78 9.18 9.69
CA ALA A 7 -2.56 8.18 8.65
C ALA A 7 -3.34 8.60 7.40
N LEU A 8 -2.69 8.53 6.24
CA LEU A 8 -3.29 8.93 4.95
C LEU A 8 -4.31 7.90 4.42
N GLY A 9 -4.44 6.75 5.11
CA GLY A 9 -5.31 5.64 4.72
C GLY A 9 -4.60 4.62 3.81
N MET A 10 -5.13 3.41 3.76
CA MET A 10 -4.62 2.33 2.91
C MET A 10 -4.64 2.73 1.43
N ASP A 11 -5.72 3.35 0.97
CA ASP A 11 -5.92 3.69 -0.44
C ASP A 11 -4.78 4.57 -0.99
N LYS A 12 -4.39 5.60 -0.22
CA LYS A 12 -3.26 6.47 -0.56
C LYS A 12 -1.94 5.71 -0.59
N ALA A 13 -1.72 4.80 0.36
CA ALA A 13 -0.50 4.00 0.42
C ALA A 13 -0.42 3.03 -0.77
N LEU A 14 -1.51 2.35 -1.10
CA LEU A 14 -1.60 1.43 -2.25
C LEU A 14 -1.38 2.15 -3.58
N ASN A 15 -1.92 3.37 -3.70
CA ASN A 15 -1.69 4.20 -4.89
C ASN A 15 -0.21 4.63 -5.01
N GLU A 16 0.41 5.06 -3.91
CA GLU A 16 1.83 5.48 -3.92
C GLU A 16 2.77 4.35 -4.35
N ILE A 17 2.61 3.14 -3.78
CA ILE A 17 3.45 2.00 -4.13
C ILE A 17 3.22 1.54 -5.57
N SER A 18 1.98 1.69 -6.08
CA SER A 18 1.64 1.36 -7.45
C SER A 18 2.25 2.35 -8.44
N GLN A 19 2.23 3.65 -8.14
CA GLN A 19 2.80 4.68 -9.01
C GLN A 19 4.33 4.65 -9.04
N ASN A 20 4.96 4.28 -7.92
CA ASN A 20 6.42 4.22 -7.82
C ASN A 20 7.00 2.80 -8.06
N ARG A 21 6.17 1.89 -8.61
CA ARG A 21 6.54 0.51 -8.93
C ARG A 21 7.66 0.48 -9.97
N GLY A 22 8.74 -0.25 -9.68
CA GLY A 22 9.91 -0.35 -10.55
C GLY A 22 10.85 0.86 -10.52
N ILE A 23 10.53 1.89 -9.73
CA ILE A 23 11.36 3.10 -9.56
C ILE A 23 11.92 3.12 -8.14
N LEU A 24 11.04 3.22 -7.15
CA LEU A 24 11.41 3.23 -5.72
C LEU A 24 11.22 1.85 -5.07
N TYR A 25 10.31 1.05 -5.62
CA TYR A 25 9.92 -0.24 -5.07
C TYR A 25 10.09 -1.36 -6.09
N ALA A 26 10.54 -2.53 -5.64
CA ALA A 26 10.68 -3.70 -6.51
C ALA A 26 9.30 -4.10 -7.08
N PRO A 27 9.19 -4.30 -8.41
CA PRO A 27 7.91 -4.52 -9.06
C PRO A 27 7.22 -5.82 -8.64
N GLU A 28 7.99 -6.82 -8.22
CA GLU A 28 7.49 -8.10 -7.69
C GLU A 28 6.84 -7.96 -6.30
N ILE A 29 7.43 -7.12 -5.44
CA ILE A 29 6.93 -6.89 -4.08
C ILE A 29 5.65 -6.07 -4.12
N VAL A 30 5.62 -5.02 -4.95
CA VAL A 30 4.41 -4.20 -5.13
C VAL A 30 3.26 -5.05 -5.65
N ASP A 31 3.49 -5.93 -6.62
CA ASP A 31 2.45 -6.83 -7.13
C ASP A 31 1.94 -7.80 -6.07
N ALA A 32 2.84 -8.42 -5.29
CA ALA A 32 2.44 -9.30 -4.19
C ALA A 32 1.61 -8.56 -3.14
N CYS A 33 2.00 -7.31 -2.82
CA CYS A 33 1.30 -6.46 -1.87
C CYS A 33 -0.10 -6.08 -2.39
N LEU A 34 -0.19 -5.55 -3.61
CA LEU A 34 -1.47 -5.22 -4.24
C LEU A 34 -2.39 -6.43 -4.34
N LYS A 35 -1.84 -7.60 -4.67
CA LYS A 35 -2.58 -8.86 -4.74
C LYS A 35 -3.13 -9.27 -3.37
N LEU A 36 -2.31 -9.18 -2.32
CA LEU A 36 -2.73 -9.48 -0.95
C LEU A 36 -3.89 -8.58 -0.49
N PHE A 37 -3.79 -7.27 -0.75
CA PHE A 37 -4.80 -6.30 -0.33
C PHE A 37 -6.08 -6.34 -1.19
N LYS A 38 -5.97 -6.66 -2.49
CA LYS A 38 -7.13 -6.74 -3.39
C LYS A 38 -7.88 -8.06 -3.34
N GLU A 39 -7.18 -9.20 -3.25
CA GLU A 39 -7.83 -10.52 -3.37
C GLU A 39 -8.18 -11.16 -2.02
N LYS A 40 -7.45 -10.86 -0.95
CA LYS A 40 -7.66 -11.52 0.35
C LYS A 40 -8.48 -10.71 1.34
N GLU A 41 -9.09 -9.59 0.93
CA GLU A 41 -9.80 -8.67 1.84
C GLU A 41 -9.00 -8.44 3.13
N PHE A 42 -7.68 -8.21 3.00
CA PHE A 42 -6.79 -8.16 4.15
C PHE A 42 -7.19 -7.00 5.05
N LYS A 43 -7.76 -7.32 6.22
CA LYS A 43 -8.07 -6.36 7.29
C LYS A 43 -7.01 -6.51 8.37
N PHE A 44 -6.35 -5.39 8.70
CA PHE A 44 -5.59 -5.30 9.94
C PHE A 44 -6.61 -5.19 11.06
N GLU A 45 -6.81 -6.29 11.79
CA GLU A 45 -7.49 -6.30 13.09
C GLU A 45 -6.61 -5.66 14.17
#